data_AF-A0A357CIB4-F1
#
_entry.id   AF-A0A357CIB4-F1
#
_cell.length_a   1.000
_cell.length_b   1.000
_cell.length_c   1.000
_cell.angle_alpha   90.00
_cell.angle_beta   90.00
_cell.angle_gamma   90.00
#
_symmetry.space_group_name_H-M   'P 1'
#
loop_
_entity.id
_entity.type
_entity.pdbx_description
1 polymer ?
#
loop_
_entity_poly.entity_id
_entity_poly.type
_entity_poly.pdbx_seq_one_letter_code
_entity_poly.pdbx_strand_id
1 'polypeptide(L)'
;LIEMAGGMEDGQTFKAYLPGGASGGILPARLADLPLDFGTLDKYGSFVGSHAIVVFSDQDDVADIVINLLRFFKDESCGQCT
;
A
#
# COMPACT_ATOMS: atom_id res chain seq x y z
N LEU A 1 -13.52 2.93 4.26
CA LEU A 1 -13.28 2.49 2.85
C LEU A 1 -13.27 0.97 2.73
N ILE A 2 -12.50 0.25 3.55
CA ILE A 2 -12.45 -1.24 3.53
C ILE A 2 -13.85 -1.86 3.69
N GLU A 3 -14.63 -1.43 4.68
CA GLU A 3 -16.03 -1.87 4.85
C GLU A 3 -16.91 -1.58 3.62
N MET A 4 -16.70 -0.44 2.96
CA MET A 4 -17.45 -0.09 1.75
C MET A 4 -17.05 -0.95 0.54
N ALA A 5 -15.86 -1.55 0.56
CA ALA A 5 -15.35 -2.47 -0.45
C ALA A 5 -15.71 -3.94 -0.16
N GLY A 6 -16.47 -4.22 0.90
CA GLY A 6 -16.90 -5.58 1.28
C GLY A 6 -16.19 -6.16 2.50
N GLY A 7 -15.28 -5.42 3.13
CA GLY A 7 -14.55 -5.88 4.32
C GLY A 7 -13.36 -6.79 3.99
N MET A 8 -12.77 -7.37 5.03
CA MET A 8 -11.75 -8.42 4.89
C MET A 8 -12.44 -9.78 4.68
N GLU A 9 -11.72 -10.73 4.09
CA GLU A 9 -12.18 -12.13 4.02
C GLU A 9 -12.32 -12.76 5.42
N ASP A 10 -13.17 -13.77 5.54
CA ASP A 10 -13.44 -14.45 6.81
C ASP A 10 -12.16 -14.99 7.46
N GLY A 11 -11.95 -14.62 8.73
CA GLY A 11 -10.77 -15.05 9.51
C GLY A 11 -9.48 -14.30 9.18
N GLN A 12 -9.52 -13.27 8.32
CA GLN A 12 -8.38 -12.40 8.04
C GLN A 12 -8.49 -11.07 8.77
N THR A 13 -7.35 -10.58 9.26
CA THR A 13 -7.24 -9.31 9.96
C THR A 13 -6.49 -8.30 9.13
N PHE A 14 -7.03 -7.09 8.96
CA PHE A 14 -6.33 -6.01 8.27
C PHE A 14 -5.01 -5.65 8.96
N LYS A 15 -3.88 -5.73 8.22
CA LYS A 15 -2.52 -5.56 8.77
C LYS A 15 -1.76 -4.39 8.15
N ALA A 16 -1.87 -4.19 6.85
CA ALA A 16 -1.13 -3.14 6.14
C ALA A 16 -1.84 -2.72 4.85
N TYR A 17 -1.42 -1.61 4.26
CA TYR A 17 -1.98 -1.11 3.01
C TYR A 17 -1.00 -0.26 2.21
N LEU A 18 -1.22 -0.21 0.90
CA LEU A 18 -0.70 0.83 0.01
C LEU A 18 -1.77 1.94 -0.09
N PRO A 19 -1.51 3.18 0.35
CA PRO A 19 -2.47 4.27 0.23
C PRO A 19 -2.57 4.86 -1.19
N GLY A 20 -1.56 4.64 -2.03
CA GLY A 20 -1.40 5.29 -3.32
C GLY A 20 -0.79 4.42 -4.40
N GLY A 21 -1.20 3.15 -4.45
CA GLY A 21 -0.67 2.14 -5.36
C GLY A 21 0.74 1.69 -4.98
N ALA A 22 1.38 0.95 -5.89
CA ALA A 22 2.69 0.35 -5.69
C ALA A 22 3.78 1.34 -5.20
N SER A 23 3.68 2.60 -5.60
CA SER A 23 4.67 3.64 -5.28
C SER A 23 4.36 4.40 -3.98
N GLY A 24 3.14 4.30 -3.44
CA GLY A 24 2.69 5.06 -2.27
C GLY A 24 3.32 4.65 -0.94
N GLY A 25 4.10 3.56 -0.92
CA GLY A 25 4.67 2.98 0.30
C GLY A 25 3.68 2.10 1.07
N ILE A 26 4.19 1.22 1.94
CA ILE A 26 3.36 0.31 2.75
C ILE A 26 3.20 0.91 4.16
N LEU A 27 1.97 1.18 4.57
CA LEU A 27 1.64 1.68 5.90
C LEU A 27 0.96 0.59 6.75
N PRO A 28 1.21 0.54 8.07
CA PRO A 28 0.53 -0.39 8.96
C PRO A 28 -0.92 0.02 9.21
N ALA A 29 -1.79 -0.95 9.50
CA ALA A 29 -3.21 -0.75 9.76
C ALA A 29 -3.51 0.31 10.84
N ARG A 30 -2.63 0.47 11.84
CA ARG A 30 -2.76 1.50 12.90
C ARG A 30 -2.77 2.94 12.38
N LEU A 31 -2.42 3.18 11.11
CA LEU A 31 -2.44 4.50 10.47
C LEU A 31 -3.63 4.68 9.50
N ALA A 32 -4.52 3.69 9.37
CA ALA A 32 -5.55 3.70 8.33
C ALA A 32 -6.69 4.72 8.55
N ASP A 33 -6.82 5.28 9.76
CA ASP A 33 -7.76 6.35 10.06
C ASP A 33 -7.25 7.74 9.65
N LEU A 34 -6.02 7.84 9.15
CA LEU A 34 -5.50 9.09 8.63
C LEU A 34 -6.23 9.49 7.33
N PRO A 35 -6.53 10.78 7.12
CA PRO A 35 -7.11 11.25 5.86
C PRO A 35 -6.22 10.94 4.65
N LEU A 36 -6.83 10.44 3.58
CA LEU A 36 -6.16 10.15 2.29
C LEU A 36 -6.14 11.39 1.38
N ASP A 37 -5.70 12.52 1.94
CA ASP A 37 -5.49 13.76 1.20
C ASP A 37 -4.03 13.90 0.76
N PHE A 38 -3.78 14.72 -0.26
CA PHE A 38 -2.42 15.07 -0.66
C PHE A 38 -1.67 15.75 0.50
N GLY A 39 -0.44 15.32 0.77
CA GLY A 39 0.44 15.89 1.81
C GLY A 39 0.25 15.31 3.22
N THR A 40 -0.89 14.66 3.52
CA THR A 40 -1.17 14.14 4.88
C THR A 40 -0.20 13.04 5.31
N LEU A 41 0.19 12.19 4.36
CA LEU A 41 1.01 11.01 4.61
C LEU A 41 2.52 11.28 4.50
N ASP A 42 2.93 12.45 4.00
CA ASP A 42 4.33 12.77 3.70
C ASP A 42 5.25 12.63 4.93
N LYS A 43 4.74 12.96 6.12
CA LYS A 43 5.45 12.81 7.40
C LYS A 43 5.77 11.35 7.77
N TYR A 44 5.16 10.39 7.08
CA TYR A 44 5.42 8.95 7.20
C TYR A 44 6.22 8.39 6.02
N GLY A 45 6.71 9.24 5.11
CA GLY A 45 7.41 8.81 3.89
C GLY A 45 6.49 8.11 2.88
N SER A 46 5.20 8.44 2.89
CA SER A 46 4.15 7.83 2.07
C SER A 46 3.29 8.91 1.43
N PHE A 47 2.54 8.57 0.39
CA PHE A 47 1.66 9.51 -0.32
C PHE A 47 0.51 8.76 -1.01
N VAL A 48 -0.55 9.50 -1.32
CA VAL A 48 -1.81 8.94 -1.85
C VAL A 48 -1.80 8.67 -3.35
N GLY A 49 -0.85 9.21 -4.11
CA GLY A 49 -0.64 8.88 -5.53
C GLY A 49 -1.93 8.95 -6.36
N SER A 50 -2.28 7.83 -7.00
CA SER A 50 -3.51 7.66 -7.80
C SER A 50 -4.76 7.27 -7.00
N HIS A 51 -4.67 7.24 -5.66
CA HIS A 51 -5.67 6.70 -4.75
C HIS A 51 -6.02 5.23 -5.00
N ALA A 52 -5.12 4.48 -5.66
CA ALA A 52 -5.23 3.03 -5.79
C ALA A 52 -4.88 2.36 -4.45
N ILE A 53 -5.90 2.12 -3.61
CA ILE A 53 -5.70 1.51 -2.30
C ILE A 53 -5.62 0.00 -2.43
N VAL A 54 -4.56 -0.61 -1.91
CA VAL A 54 -4.41 -2.06 -1.80
C VAL A 54 -4.29 -2.42 -0.33
N VAL A 55 -5.08 -3.37 0.15
CA VAL A 55 -5.08 -3.81 1.55
C VAL A 55 -4.48 -5.20 1.68
N PHE A 56 -3.79 -5.43 2.78
CA PHE A 56 -3.14 -6.69 3.11
C PHE A 56 -3.59 -7.17 4.48
N SER A 57 -3.81 -8.47 4.57
CA SER A 57 -4.19 -9.18 5.79
C SER A 57 -2.97 -9.60 6.61
N ASP A 58 -3.24 -10.19 7.77
CA ASP A 58 -2.27 -10.86 8.63
C ASP A 58 -1.66 -12.12 8.03
N GLN A 59 -2.32 -12.72 7.05
CA GLN A 59 -1.84 -13.89 6.31
C GLN A 59 -0.86 -13.53 5.17
N ASP A 60 -0.79 -12.25 4.79
CA ASP A 60 0.15 -11.79 3.78
C ASP A 60 1.57 -11.56 4.36
N ASP A 61 2.57 -12.11 3.67
CA ASP A 61 3.98 -11.89 3.97
C ASP A 61 4.46 -10.56 3.38
N VAL A 62 4.92 -9.67 4.27
CA VAL A 62 5.33 -8.31 3.89
C VAL A 62 6.62 -8.32 3.05
N ALA A 63 7.53 -9.28 3.28
CA ALA A 63 8.74 -9.39 2.48
C ALA A 63 8.41 -9.82 1.05
N ASP A 64 7.49 -10.78 0.88
CA ASP A 64 7.04 -11.19 -0.45
C ASP A 64 6.31 -10.06 -1.19
N ILE A 65 5.48 -9.27 -0.50
CA ILE A 65 4.86 -8.06 -1.06
C ILE A 65 5.95 -7.10 -1.57
N VAL A 66 6.94 -6.77 -0.73
CA VAL A 66 8.01 -5.85 -1.10
C VAL A 66 8.82 -6.38 -2.29
N ILE A 67 9.18 -7.67 -2.28
CA ILE A 67 9.90 -8.30 -3.39
C ILE A 67 9.08 -8.21 -4.69
N ASN A 68 7.77 -8.47 -4.62
CA ASN A 68 6.89 -8.37 -5.78
C ASN A 68 6.83 -6.94 -6.35
N LEU A 69 6.69 -5.92 -5.47
CA LEU A 69 6.70 -4.52 -5.87
C LEU A 69 8.04 -4.13 -6.51
N LEU A 70 9.17 -4.55 -5.92
CA LEU A 70 10.50 -4.27 -6.47
C LEU A 70 10.73 -4.95 -7.82
N ARG A 71 10.21 -6.17 -8.02
CA ARG A 71 10.25 -6.83 -9.34
C ARG A 71 9.46 -6.04 -10.38
N PHE A 72 8.24 -5.62 -10.04
CA PHE A 72 7.44 -4.75 -10.91
C PHE A 72 8.20 -3.47 -11.30
N PHE A 73 8.76 -2.75 -10.33
CA PHE A 73 9.50 -1.51 -10.63
C PHE A 73 10.80 -1.74 -11.41
N LYS A 74 11.43 -2.90 -11.25
CA LYS A 74 12.59 -3.29 -12.06
C LYS A 74 12.18 -3.57 -13.51
N ASP A 75 11.11 -4.33 -13.71
CA ASP A 75 10.67 -4.77 -15.04
C ASP A 75 9.99 -3.62 -15.81
N GLU A 76 9.29 -2.72 -15.12
CA GLU A 76 8.62 -1.52 -15.66
C GLU A 76 9.45 -0.24 -15.47
N SER A 77 10.78 -0.35 -15.57
CA SER A 77 11.68 0.80 -15.59
C SER A 77 12.13 1.12 -17.02
N CYS A 78 12.13 2.41 -17.39
CA CYS A 78 12.60 2.83 -18.71
C CYS A 78 14.12 2.69 -18.90
N GLY A 79 14.88 2.48 -17.81
CA GLY A 79 16.33 2.27 -17.84
C GLY A 79 17.16 3.48 -18.29
N GLN A 80 16.59 4.70 -18.29
CA GLN A 80 17.28 5.90 -18.79
C GLN A 80 18.31 6.47 -17.81
N CYS A 81 18.06 6.38 -16.50
CA CYS A 81 18.96 6.90 -15.45
C CYS A 81 19.82 5.80 -14.82
N THR A 82 20.97 6.20 -14.28
CA THR A 82 21.88 5.40 -13.42
C THR A 82 21.78 5.83 -11.97
#